data_AF-A0A1Q9ATV5-F1
#
_entry.id   AF-A0A1Q9ATV5-F1
#
_cell.length_a   1.000
_cell.length_b   1.000
_cell.length_c   1.000
_cell.angle_alpha   90.00
_cell.angle_beta   90.00
_cell.angle_gamma   90.00
#
_symmetry.space_group_name_H-M   'P 1'
#
loop_
_entity.id
_entity.type
_entity.pdbx_description
1 polymer ?
#
loop_
_entity_poly.entity_id
_entity_poly.type
_entity_poly.pdbx_seq_one_letter_code
_entity_poly.pdbx_strand_id
1 'polypeptide(L)'
;MAEPQLSVRSARARDLARKLARLENRSITEIVERALEAYESREAEREPAAAFYSRLTTQLGTDIDLEAVIRGSRNHHPGVEL
;
A
#
# COMPACT_ATOMS: atom_id res chain seq x y z
N MET A 1 -14.97 11.22 27.10
CA MET A 1 -14.51 12.04 25.95
C MET A 1 -15.00 11.34 24.70
N ALA A 2 -15.76 12.00 23.82
CA ALA A 2 -16.20 11.38 22.58
C ALA A 2 -15.01 11.26 21.63
N GLU A 3 -14.65 10.05 21.22
CA GLU A 3 -13.63 9.85 20.20
C GLU A 3 -14.07 10.51 18.89
N PRO A 4 -13.19 11.23 18.20
CA PRO A 4 -13.53 11.89 16.96
C PRO A 4 -13.89 10.85 15.89
N GLN A 5 -15.16 10.84 15.48
CA GLN A 5 -15.64 9.94 14.44
C GLN A 5 -15.14 10.38 13.05
N LEU A 6 -14.63 9.44 12.27
CA LEU A 6 -14.17 9.71 10.91
C LEU A 6 -15.35 10.04 9.99
N SER A 7 -15.34 11.24 9.39
CA SER A 7 -16.39 11.67 8.46
C SER A 7 -15.98 11.46 6.99
N VAL A 8 -16.64 10.54 6.31
CA VAL A 8 -16.41 10.28 4.88
C VAL A 8 -17.16 11.31 4.03
N ARG A 9 -16.45 12.35 3.56
CA ARG A 9 -17.06 13.46 2.80
C ARG A 9 -17.41 13.07 1.35
N SER A 10 -16.57 12.27 0.71
CA SER A 10 -16.76 11.83 -0.68
C SER A 10 -17.99 10.93 -0.83
N ALA A 11 -18.86 11.25 -1.80
CA ALA A 11 -20.02 10.43 -2.12
C ALA A 11 -19.62 9.01 -2.54
N ARG A 12 -18.61 8.90 -3.40
CA ARG A 12 -18.07 7.62 -3.87
C ARG A 12 -17.53 6.76 -2.73
N ALA A 13 -16.85 7.37 -1.76
CA ALA A 13 -16.31 6.63 -0.62
C ALA A 13 -17.42 6.14 0.32
N ARG A 14 -18.48 6.94 0.52
CA ARG A 14 -19.67 6.50 1.26
C ARG A 14 -20.38 5.34 0.60
N ASP A 15 -20.54 5.37 -0.73
CA ASP A 15 -21.21 4.29 -1.45
C ASP A 15 -20.41 2.99 -1.40
N LEU A 16 -19.08 3.07 -1.51
CA LEU A 16 -18.18 1.92 -1.35
C LEU A 16 -18.27 1.33 0.07
N ALA A 17 -18.19 2.17 1.10
CA ALA A 17 -18.27 1.73 2.48
C ALA A 17 -19.64 1.09 2.80
N ARG A 18 -20.74 1.65 2.28
CA ARG A 18 -22.08 1.05 2.39
C ARG A 18 -22.19 -0.31 1.71
N LYS A 19 -21.60 -0.46 0.52
CA LYS A 19 -21.58 -1.74 -0.21
C LYS A 19 -20.84 -2.81 0.59
N LEU A 20 -19.66 -2.48 1.11
CA LEU A 20 -18.84 -3.40 1.90
C LEU A 20 -19.50 -3.75 3.24
N ALA A 21 -20.08 -2.77 3.94
CA ALA A 21 -20.83 -2.99 5.18
C ALA A 21 -21.99 -3.97 5.02
N ARG A 22 -22.71 -3.92 3.88
CA ARG A 22 -23.79 -4.87 3.56
C ARG A 22 -23.27 -6.28 3.28
N LEU A 23 -22.12 -6.40 2.63
CA LEU A 23 -21.52 -7.70 2.28
C LEU A 23 -20.99 -8.42 3.52
N GLU A 24 -20.36 -7.69 4.44
CA GLU A 24 -19.76 -8.25 5.64
C GLU A 24 -20.69 -8.24 6.87
N ASN A 25 -21.91 -7.69 6.73
CA ASN A 25 -22.87 -7.50 7.81
C ASN A 25 -22.27 -6.76 9.03
N ARG A 26 -21.57 -5.64 8.75
CA ARG A 26 -20.82 -4.84 9.72
C ARG A 26 -21.21 -3.37 9.67
N SER A 27 -20.79 -2.62 10.68
CA SER A 27 -20.97 -1.16 10.69
C SER A 27 -20.07 -0.49 9.64
N ILE A 28 -20.51 0.65 9.10
CA ILE A 28 -19.71 1.44 8.15
C ILE A 28 -18.39 1.87 8.79
N THR A 29 -18.41 2.22 10.08
CA THR A 29 -17.23 2.63 10.84
C THR A 29 -16.19 1.51 10.89
N GLU A 30 -16.58 0.30 11.30
CA GLU A 30 -15.67 -0.84 11.37
C GLU A 30 -15.03 -1.18 10.01
N ILE A 31 -15.81 -1.08 8.93
CA ILE A 31 -15.30 -1.32 7.58
C ILE A 31 -14.24 -0.29 7.20
N VAL A 32 -14.47 0.98 7.53
CA VAL A 32 -13.53 2.04 7.20
C VAL A 32 -12.26 1.93 8.04
N GLU A 33 -12.37 1.66 9.34
CA GLU A 33 -11.23 1.44 10.21
C GLU A 33 -10.38 0.27 9.72
N ARG A 34 -10.99 -0.90 9.49
CA ARG A 34 -10.27 -2.07 8.96
C ARG A 34 -9.66 -1.84 7.58
N ALA A 35 -10.34 -1.08 6.71
CA ALA A 35 -9.80 -0.73 5.41
C ALA A 35 -8.57 0.18 5.51
N LEU A 36 -8.56 1.11 6.47
CA LEU A 36 -7.43 1.98 6.74
C LEU A 36 -6.27 1.23 7.39
N GLU A 37 -6.55 0.37 8.38
CA GLU A 37 -5.55 -0.54 8.97
C GLU A 37 -4.92 -1.43 7.89
N ALA A 38 -5.74 -2.04 7.03
CA ALA A 38 -5.24 -2.87 5.94
C ALA A 38 -4.43 -2.07 4.92
N TYR A 39 -4.79 -0.80 4.66
CA TYR A 39 -3.99 0.08 3.83
C TYR A 39 -2.65 0.42 4.50
N GLU A 40 -2.67 0.75 5.79
CA GLU A 40 -1.47 1.00 6.58
C GLU A 40 -0.55 -0.21 6.60
N SER A 41 -1.02 -1.41 6.96
CA SER A 41 -0.18 -2.62 6.93
C SER A 41 0.38 -2.91 5.54
N ARG A 42 -0.37 -2.58 4.48
CA ARG A 42 0.09 -2.79 3.09
C ARG A 42 1.10 -1.78 2.61
N GLU A 43 1.04 -0.53 3.08
CA GLU A 43 1.84 0.58 2.55
C GLU A 43 2.89 1.10 3.53
N ALA A 44 2.61 1.12 4.83
CA ALA A 44 3.52 1.59 5.88
C ALA A 44 4.69 0.62 6.15
N GLU A 45 4.49 -0.68 5.91
CA GLU A 45 5.57 -1.69 6.00
C GLU A 45 6.30 -1.91 4.67
N ARG A 46 5.89 -1.23 3.59
CA ARG A 46 6.60 -1.33 2.32
C ARG A 46 7.84 -0.45 2.34
N GLU A 47 8.96 -1.11 2.57
CA GLU A 47 10.28 -0.55 2.29
C GLU A 47 10.39 -0.27 0.77
N PRO A 48 10.78 0.95 0.35
CA PRO A 48 11.09 1.22 -1.05
C PRO A 48 12.12 0.22 -1.57
N ALA A 49 11.96 -0.27 -2.80
CA ALA A 49 12.84 -1.29 -3.37
C ALA A 49 14.34 -0.95 -3.21
N ALA A 50 14.71 0.31 -3.44
CA ALA A 50 16.09 0.78 -3.26
C ALA A 50 16.58 0.64 -1.81
N ALA A 51 15.75 0.98 -0.82
CA ALA A 51 16.09 0.82 0.60
C ALA A 51 16.20 -0.66 0.97
N PHE A 52 15.28 -1.50 0.48
CA PHE A 52 15.32 -2.95 0.67
C PHE A 52 16.60 -3.58 0.14
N TYR A 53 16.97 -3.28 -1.11
CA TYR A 53 18.20 -3.83 -1.70
C TYR A 53 19.45 -3.29 -1.02
N SER A 54 19.47 -2.01 -0.63
CA SER A 54 20.59 -1.43 0.14
C SER A 54 20.74 -2.09 1.53
N ARG A 55 19.63 -2.37 2.21
CA ARG A 55 19.66 -3.09 3.50
C ARG A 55 20.09 -4.54 3.31
N LEU A 56 19.58 -5.20 2.27
CA LEU A 56 19.91 -6.58 1.93
C LEU A 56 21.41 -6.75 1.64
N THR A 57 22.00 -5.87 0.82
CA THR A 57 23.44 -5.90 0.52
C THR A 57 24.28 -5.67 1.77
N THR A 58 23.87 -4.73 2.63
CA THR A 58 24.54 -4.44 3.90
C THR A 58 24.45 -5.62 4.90
N GLN A 59 23.31 -6.31 4.98
CA GLN A 59 23.09 -7.42 5.93
C GLN A 59 23.71 -8.75 5.48
N LEU A 60 23.70 -9.03 4.18
CA LEU A 60 24.16 -10.31 3.63
C LEU A 60 25.59 -10.24 3.06
N GLY A 61 26.27 -9.08 3.18
CA GLY A 61 27.68 -8.94 2.84
C GLY A 61 28.00 -9.23 1.37
N THR A 62 27.01 -9.14 0.48
CA THR A 62 27.22 -9.32 -0.94
C THR A 62 27.95 -8.09 -1.49
N ASP A 63 29.14 -8.28 -2.04
CA ASP A 63 29.96 -7.28 -2.74
C ASP A 63 29.32 -6.78 -4.07
N ILE A 64 28.02 -6.99 -4.23
CA ILE A 64 27.25 -6.71 -5.44
C ILE A 64 26.30 -5.56 -5.14
N ASP A 65 26.47 -4.46 -5.86
CA ASP A 65 25.50 -3.37 -5.88
C ASP A 65 24.27 -3.78 -6.70
N LEU A 66 23.25 -4.31 -6.00
CA LEU A 66 22.00 -4.76 -6.60
C LEU A 66 21.22 -3.61 -7.27
N GLU A 67 21.33 -2.37 -6.78
CA GLU A 67 20.65 -1.22 -7.37
C GLU A 67 21.27 -0.87 -8.74
N ALA A 68 22.59 -0.95 -8.84
CA ALA A 68 23.28 -0.80 -10.13
C ALA A 68 22.87 -1.89 -11.13
N VAL A 69 22.75 -3.14 -10.68
CA VAL A 69 22.33 -4.28 -11.53
C VAL A 69 20.88 -4.12 -11.99
N ILE A 70 19.96 -3.75 -11.10
CA ILE A 70 18.55 -3.54 -11.43
C ILE A 70 18.40 -2.39 -12.42
N ARG A 71 19.11 -1.29 -12.23
CA ARG A 71 19.08 -0.15 -13.16
C ARG A 71 19.61 -0.52 -14.55
N GLY A 72 20.72 -1.27 -14.61
CA GLY A 72 21.28 -1.74 -15.87
C GLY A 72 20.39 -2.75 -16.61
N SER A 73 19.60 -3.52 -15.86
CA SER A 73 18.74 -4.58 -16.41
C SER A 73 17.29 -4.11 -16.66
N ARG A 74 16.93 -2.89 -16.25
CA ARG A 74 15.59 -2.32 -16.45
C ARG A 74 15.38 -2.01 -17.94
N ASN A 75 14.79 -2.97 -18.65
CA ASN A 75 14.19 -2.71 -19.95
C ASN A 75 12.81 -2.07 -19.71
N HIS A 76 12.72 -0.76 -19.95
CA HIS A 76 11.43 -0.08 -19.99
C HIS A 76 10.56 -0.74 -21.05
N HIS A 77 9.49 -1.41 -20.61
CA HIS A 77 8.48 -1.91 -21.54
C HIS A 77 7.82 -0.68 -22.20
N PRO A 78 7.81 -0.56 -23.54
CA PRO A 78 7.32 0.64 -24.25
C PRO A 78 5.80 0.87 -24.15
N GLY A 79 5.12 0.20 -23.22
CA GLY A 79 3.66 0.22 -23.13
C GLY A 79 3.00 -0.58 -24.26
N VAL A 80 1.68 -0.71 -24.18
CA VAL A 80 0.87 -1.18 -25.31
C VAL A 80 0.69 0.01 -26.25
N GLU A 81 0.98 -0.17 -27.55
CA GLU A 81 0.61 0.82 -28.56
C GLU A 81 -0.91 0.93 -28.59
N LEU A 82 -1.44 2.10 -28.21
CA LEU A 82 -2.87 2.42 -28.20
C LEU A 82 -3.25 3.21 -29.45
#